data_AF-A0A183IIU7-F1
#
_entry.id   AF-A0A183IIU7-F1
#
_cell.length_a   1.000
_cell.length_b   1.000
_cell.length_c   1.000
_cell.angle_alpha   90.00
_cell.angle_beta   90.00
_cell.angle_gamma   90.00
#
_symmetry.space_group_name_H-M   'P 1'
#
loop_
_entity.id
_entity.type
_entity.pdbx_description
1 polymer ?
#
loop_
_entity_poly.entity_id
_entity_poly.type
_entity_poly.pdbx_seq_one_letter_code
_entity_poly.pdbx_strand_id
1 'polypeptide(L)'
;MIPVEASCRADYDTIKEAVTQLLGTKLQSGQITGCETYAIEYKARNNHGLRREDIINRVGAAMESMCPMAKVLLSDPDLTILVNVLKTICCIAVVKNYLQYKPLADAVASATRQEKRLWKMKKPP
;
A
#
# COMPACT_ATOMS: atom_id res chain seq x y z
N MET A 1 -8.88 -7.59 4.96
CA MET A 1 -7.96 -6.87 5.87
C MET A 1 -6.70 -6.54 5.08
N ILE A 2 -6.02 -5.43 5.35
CA ILE A 2 -4.75 -5.09 4.68
C ILE A 2 -3.62 -5.31 5.69
N PRO A 3 -2.53 -6.01 5.35
CA PRO A 3 -1.39 -6.14 6.24
C PRO A 3 -0.80 -4.76 6.56
N VAL A 4 -0.34 -4.58 7.80
CA VAL A 4 0.36 -3.38 8.27
C VAL A 4 1.61 -3.83 8.98
N GLU A 5 2.76 -3.33 8.53
CA GLU A 5 4.07 -3.67 9.09
C GLU A 5 4.70 -2.48 9.79
N ALA A 6 4.37 -1.27 9.35
CA ALA A 6 4.75 -0.03 10.01
C ALA A 6 3.58 0.95 10.01
N SER A 7 3.55 1.83 11.01
CA SER A 7 2.60 2.94 11.07
C SER A 7 3.31 4.22 11.49
N CYS A 8 2.93 5.34 10.90
CA CYS A 8 3.52 6.65 11.19
C CYS A 8 2.48 7.76 11.06
N ARG A 9 2.88 9.01 11.37
CA ARG A 9 2.05 10.19 11.12
C ARG A 9 1.89 10.38 9.59
N ALA A 10 0.72 10.83 9.17
CA ALA A 10 0.42 11.15 7.78
C ALA A 10 1.11 12.47 7.35
N ASP A 11 2.42 12.40 7.19
CA ASP A 11 3.30 13.50 6.78
C ASP A 11 4.30 12.99 5.73
N TYR A 12 4.71 13.85 4.80
CA TYR A 12 5.52 13.44 3.65
C TYR A 12 6.90 12.88 4.04
N ASP A 13 7.58 13.54 4.96
CA ASP A 13 8.95 13.18 5.34
C ASP A 13 8.90 11.98 6.30
N THR A 14 7.94 11.99 7.23
CA THR A 14 7.72 10.88 8.15
C THR A 14 7.38 9.58 7.42
N ILE A 15 6.54 9.64 6.37
CA ILE A 15 6.20 8.46 5.55
C ILE A 15 7.43 7.96 4.80
N LYS A 16 8.23 8.85 4.21
CA LYS A 16 9.45 8.48 3.48
C LYS A 16 10.42 7.76 4.42
N GLU A 17 10.66 8.30 5.61
CA GLU A 17 11.53 7.68 6.62
C GLU A 17 11.03 6.30 7.05
N ALA A 18 9.73 6.17 7.33
CA ALA A 18 9.14 4.89 7.73
C ALA A 18 9.26 3.83 6.63
N VAL A 19 9.08 4.22 5.35
CA VAL A 19 9.31 3.31 4.22
C VAL A 19 10.78 2.91 4.14
N THR A 20 11.71 3.85 4.21
CA THR A 20 13.16 3.56 4.12
C THR A 20 13.59 2.60 5.23
N GLN A 21 13.13 2.81 6.47
CA GLN A 21 13.41 1.92 7.60
C GLN A 21 12.84 0.52 7.35
N LEU A 22 11.58 0.43 6.91
CA LEU A 22 10.94 -0.85 6.62
C LEU A 22 11.68 -1.61 5.52
N LEU A 23 12.04 -0.93 4.41
CA LEU A 23 12.83 -1.51 3.33
C LEU A 23 14.20 -2.01 3.83
N GLY A 24 14.88 -1.22 4.67
CA GLY A 24 16.15 -1.62 5.29
C GLY A 24 16.02 -2.89 6.12
N THR A 25 14.99 -2.99 6.98
CA THR A 25 14.71 -4.20 7.75
C THR A 25 14.41 -5.40 6.84
N LYS A 26 13.62 -5.20 5.78
CA LYS A 26 13.29 -6.26 4.81
C LYS A 26 14.51 -6.76 4.05
N LEU A 27 15.42 -5.86 3.67
CA LEU A 27 16.66 -6.21 2.98
C LEU A 27 17.61 -6.98 3.91
N GLN A 28 17.78 -6.51 5.15
CA GLN A 28 18.63 -7.17 6.16
C GLN A 28 18.11 -8.56 6.54
N SER A 29 16.79 -8.72 6.62
CA SER A 29 16.16 -10.02 6.90
C SER A 29 16.18 -11.00 5.72
N GLY A 30 16.68 -10.58 4.55
CA GLY A 30 16.67 -11.38 3.31
C GLY A 30 15.27 -11.57 2.71
N GLN A 31 14.26 -10.84 3.21
CA GLN A 31 12.91 -10.90 2.67
C GLN A 31 12.80 -10.24 1.30
N ILE A 32 13.65 -9.28 0.96
CA ILE A 32 13.77 -8.69 -0.39
C ILE A 32 15.23 -8.76 -0.84
N THR A 33 15.48 -8.91 -2.13
CA THR A 33 16.83 -8.94 -2.71
C THR A 33 17.27 -7.59 -3.29
N GLY A 34 16.34 -6.70 -3.60
CA GLY A 34 16.59 -5.38 -4.18
C GLY A 34 16.68 -5.35 -5.71
N CYS A 35 16.38 -6.48 -6.37
CA CYS A 35 16.34 -6.63 -7.83
C CYS A 35 14.92 -6.84 -8.37
N GLU A 36 13.93 -6.92 -7.48
CA GLU A 36 12.55 -7.23 -7.83
C GLU A 36 11.85 -6.09 -8.57
N THR A 37 10.78 -6.44 -9.28
CA THR A 37 9.85 -5.44 -9.78
C THR A 37 8.91 -4.96 -8.67
N TYR A 38 8.57 -3.67 -8.67
CA TYR A 38 7.73 -3.10 -7.62
C TYR A 38 6.64 -2.15 -8.11
N ALA A 39 5.58 -2.03 -7.32
CA ALA A 39 4.57 -0.99 -7.46
C ALA A 39 4.24 -0.35 -6.12
N ILE A 40 3.69 0.86 -6.16
CA ILE A 40 3.23 1.61 -4.99
C ILE A 40 1.70 1.77 -5.10
N GLU A 41 0.97 1.23 -4.13
CA GLU A 41 -0.49 1.39 -4.04
C GLU A 41 -0.83 2.36 -2.91
N TYR A 42 -1.21 3.58 -3.28
CA TYR A 42 -1.67 4.62 -2.35
C TYR A 42 -3.20 4.62 -2.21
N LYS A 43 -3.70 4.65 -0.98
CA LYS A 43 -5.12 4.89 -0.67
C LYS A 43 -5.24 5.85 0.50
N ALA A 44 -6.13 6.84 0.37
CA ALA A 44 -6.47 7.76 1.45
C ALA A 44 -7.94 7.60 1.86
N ARG A 45 -8.21 7.65 3.17
CA ARG A 45 -9.56 7.73 3.74
C ARG A 45 -9.64 8.93 4.66
N ASN A 46 -10.56 9.85 4.34
CA ASN A 46 -10.79 11.09 5.08
C ASN A 46 -9.49 11.88 5.32
N ASN A 47 -8.60 11.88 4.32
CA ASN A 47 -7.41 12.72 4.29
C ASN A 47 -7.35 13.42 2.93
N HIS A 48 -7.24 14.75 2.94
CA HIS A 48 -7.14 15.59 1.76
C HIS A 48 -5.84 16.41 1.73
N GLY A 49 -4.99 16.31 2.76
CA GLY A 49 -3.74 17.08 2.86
C GLY A 49 -2.57 16.46 2.07
N LEU A 50 -2.58 15.14 1.87
CA LEU A 50 -1.53 14.42 1.16
C LEU A 50 -1.96 14.12 -0.28
N ARG A 51 -1.19 14.62 -1.24
CA ARG A 51 -1.37 14.32 -2.66
C ARG A 51 -0.76 12.98 -3.00
N ARG A 52 -1.47 12.23 -3.83
CA ARG A 52 -1.09 10.86 -4.21
C ARG A 52 0.25 10.85 -4.94
N GLU A 53 0.43 11.74 -5.90
CA GLU A 53 1.60 11.82 -6.77
C GLU A 53 2.86 12.13 -5.94
N ASP A 54 2.76 13.06 -5.00
CA ASP A 54 3.87 13.44 -4.12
C ASP A 54 4.32 12.27 -3.23
N ILE A 55 3.36 11.49 -2.71
CA ILE A 55 3.67 10.29 -1.93
C ILE A 55 4.32 9.22 -2.82
N ILE A 56 3.76 8.93 -4.00
CA ILE A 56 4.32 7.95 -4.94
C ILE A 56 5.75 8.33 -5.32
N ASN A 57 6.00 9.60 -5.64
CA ASN A 57 7.33 10.10 -6.02
C ASN A 57 8.34 9.97 -4.87
N ARG A 58 7.95 10.33 -3.64
CA ARG A 58 8.83 10.25 -2.46
C ARG A 58 9.16 8.81 -2.08
N VAL A 59 8.18 7.92 -2.16
CA VAL A 59 8.36 6.48 -1.90
C VAL A 59 9.18 5.84 -3.02
N GLY A 60 8.96 6.20 -4.27
CA GLY A 60 9.77 5.77 -5.42
C GLY A 60 11.23 6.18 -5.26
N ALA A 61 11.50 7.44 -4.88
CA ALA A 61 12.86 7.91 -4.62
C ALA A 61 13.54 7.17 -3.45
N ALA A 62 12.79 6.78 -2.41
CA ALA A 62 13.32 5.95 -1.34
C ALA A 62 13.69 4.54 -1.85
N MET A 63 12.85 3.96 -2.71
CA MET A 63 13.11 2.66 -3.32
C MET A 63 14.34 2.69 -4.23
N GLU A 64 14.48 3.71 -5.10
CA GLU A 64 15.65 3.88 -5.97
C GLU A 64 16.95 4.05 -5.17
N SER A 65 16.89 4.76 -4.04
CA SER A 65 18.05 4.95 -3.16
C SER A 65 18.47 3.67 -2.44
N MET A 66 17.51 2.82 -2.06
CA MET A 66 17.77 1.60 -1.28
C MET A 66 18.00 0.36 -2.16
N CYS A 67 17.38 0.33 -3.35
CA CYS A 67 17.32 -0.81 -4.26
C CYS A 67 17.47 -0.30 -5.71
N PRO A 68 18.66 0.12 -6.14
CA PRO A 68 18.87 0.75 -7.45
C PRO A 68 18.62 -0.17 -8.65
N MET A 69 18.59 -1.49 -8.44
CA MET A 69 18.28 -2.46 -9.49
C MET A 69 16.79 -2.76 -9.62
N ALA A 70 15.97 -2.35 -8.64
CA ALA A 70 14.53 -2.57 -8.66
C ALA A 70 13.87 -1.74 -9.75
N LYS A 71 12.86 -2.32 -10.42
CA LYS A 71 12.16 -1.67 -11.55
C LYS A 71 10.69 -1.47 -11.25
N VAL A 72 10.14 -0.33 -11.65
CA VAL A 72 8.70 -0.08 -11.53
C VAL A 72 7.92 -0.93 -12.53
N LEU A 73 6.97 -1.72 -12.06
CA LEU A 73 6.04 -2.49 -12.88
C LEU A 73 4.63 -2.44 -12.25
N LEU A 74 3.67 -1.80 -12.92
CA LEU A 74 2.34 -1.58 -12.34
C LEU A 74 1.37 -2.75 -12.55
N SER A 75 1.63 -3.63 -13.52
CA SER A 75 0.69 -4.68 -13.96
C SER A 75 0.79 -5.97 -13.14
N ASP A 76 2.00 -6.46 -12.88
CA ASP A 76 2.25 -7.65 -12.05
C ASP A 76 3.61 -7.53 -11.33
N PRO A 77 3.69 -6.69 -10.29
CA PRO A 77 4.92 -6.50 -9.54
C PRO A 77 5.17 -7.67 -8.57
N ASP A 78 6.43 -8.06 -8.45
CA ASP A 78 6.88 -9.00 -7.41
C ASP A 78 6.65 -8.43 -6.00
N LEU A 79 6.84 -7.11 -5.84
CA LEU A 79 6.69 -6.36 -4.58
C LEU A 79 5.66 -5.24 -4.71
N THR A 80 4.74 -5.13 -3.75
CA THR A 80 3.83 -3.99 -3.65
C THR A 80 4.01 -3.28 -2.32
N ILE A 81 4.33 -2.00 -2.40
CA ILE A 81 4.38 -1.10 -1.24
C ILE A 81 2.99 -0.49 -1.06
N LEU A 82 2.31 -0.90 0.00
CA LEU A 82 0.98 -0.40 0.36
C LEU A 82 1.12 0.82 1.24
N VAL A 83 0.55 1.95 0.83
CA VAL A 83 0.54 3.20 1.60
C VAL A 83 -0.91 3.61 1.84
N ASN A 84 -1.42 3.29 3.04
CA ASN A 84 -2.81 3.54 3.41
C ASN A 84 -2.90 4.66 4.46
N VAL A 85 -3.47 5.79 4.09
CA VAL A 85 -3.66 6.92 4.99
C VAL A 85 -5.08 6.94 5.54
N LEU A 86 -5.20 6.98 6.86
CA LEU A 86 -6.46 7.03 7.62
C LEU A 86 -6.43 8.28 8.51
N LYS A 87 -7.12 9.34 8.09
CA LYS A 87 -7.05 10.67 8.73
C LYS A 87 -5.58 11.13 8.87
N THR A 88 -5.04 11.10 10.10
CA THR A 88 -3.70 11.58 10.47
C THR A 88 -2.66 10.47 10.61
N ILE A 89 -3.02 9.22 10.34
CA ILE A 89 -2.15 8.04 10.49
C ILE A 89 -1.92 7.41 9.11
N CYS A 90 -0.68 7.07 8.80
CA CYS A 90 -0.31 6.29 7.63
C CYS A 90 0.10 4.88 8.04
N CYS A 91 -0.46 3.87 7.38
CA CYS A 91 -0.12 2.47 7.55
C CYS A 91 0.61 1.98 6.29
N ILE A 92 1.76 1.36 6.50
CA ILE A 92 2.69 0.93 5.45
C ILE A 92 2.90 -0.58 5.55
N ALA A 93 2.97 -1.24 4.40
CA ALA A 93 3.38 -2.65 4.30
C ALA A 93 4.11 -2.91 2.98
N VAL A 94 5.05 -3.84 2.98
CA VAL A 94 5.77 -4.32 1.80
C VAL A 94 5.39 -5.78 1.58
N VAL A 95 4.60 -6.03 0.54
CA VAL A 95 3.96 -7.34 0.32
C VAL A 95 4.45 -7.96 -0.98
N LYS A 96 4.78 -9.25 -0.95
CA LYS A 96 5.10 -10.02 -2.16
C LYS A 96 3.84 -10.55 -2.85
N ASN A 97 3.84 -10.58 -4.18
CA ASN A 97 2.79 -11.19 -5.00
C ASN A 97 1.38 -10.67 -4.65
N TYR A 98 1.25 -9.39 -4.33
CA TYR A 98 0.02 -8.82 -3.78
C TYR A 98 -1.19 -9.02 -4.70
N LEU A 99 -1.00 -8.90 -6.02
CA LEU A 99 -2.08 -9.08 -7.01
C LEU A 99 -2.59 -10.52 -7.10
N GLN A 100 -1.82 -11.53 -6.69
CA GLN A 100 -2.29 -12.91 -6.66
C GLN A 100 -3.28 -13.15 -5.51
N TYR A 101 -3.17 -12.39 -4.41
CA TYR A 101 -4.03 -12.51 -3.23
C TYR A 101 -5.14 -11.45 -3.17
N LYS A 102 -5.07 -10.41 -4.01
CA LYS A 102 -6.07 -9.35 -4.14
C LYS A 102 -7.46 -9.82 -4.64
N PRO A 103 -7.59 -10.79 -5.58
CA PRO A 103 -8.87 -11.23 -6.12
C PRO A 103 -9.82 -11.72 -5.04
N LEU A 104 -9.32 -12.47 -4.04
CA LEU A 104 -10.14 -12.97 -2.95
C LEU A 104 -10.70 -11.82 -2.09
N ALA A 105 -9.86 -10.81 -1.78
CA ALA A 105 -10.25 -9.70 -0.94
C ALA A 105 -11.23 -8.73 -1.63
N ASP A 106 -11.01 -8.42 -2.91
CA ASP A 106 -11.86 -7.53 -3.70
C ASP A 106 -13.18 -8.22 -4.10
N ALA A 107 -13.18 -9.53 -4.37
CA ALA A 107 -14.40 -10.31 -4.59
C ALA A 107 -15.26 -10.37 -3.32
N VAL A 108 -14.66 -10.64 -2.15
CA VAL A 108 -15.40 -10.61 -0.87
C VAL A 108 -15.94 -9.20 -0.59
N ALA A 109 -15.13 -8.16 -0.76
CA ALA A 109 -15.56 -6.79 -0.51
C ALA A 109 -16.70 -6.33 -1.44
N SER A 110 -16.67 -6.73 -2.72
CA SER A 110 -17.74 -6.43 -3.67
C SER A 110 -19.02 -7.23 -3.38
N ALA A 111 -18.90 -8.50 -2.99
CA ALA A 111 -20.04 -9.32 -2.55
C ALA A 111 -20.74 -8.72 -1.32
N THR A 112 -19.98 -8.35 -0.27
CA THR A 112 -20.56 -7.72 0.94
C THR A 112 -21.19 -6.35 0.64
N ARG A 113 -20.66 -5.62 -0.34
CA ARG A 113 -21.18 -4.31 -0.76
C ARG A 113 -22.50 -4.45 -1.53
N GLN A 114 -22.64 -5.48 -2.35
CA GLN A 114 -23.89 -5.82 -3.04
C GLN A 114 -24.96 -6.28 -2.05
N GLU A 115 -24.61 -7.12 -1.09
CA GLU A 115 -25.54 -7.64 -0.07
C GLU A 115 -26.08 -6.53 0.83
N LYS A 116 -25.23 -5.59 1.28
CA LYS A 116 -25.68 -4.38 2.02
C LYS A 116 -26.57 -3.47 1.17
N ARG A 117 -26.36 -3.40 -0.14
CA ARG A 117 -27.18 -2.61 -1.06
C ARG A 117 -28.56 -3.26 -1.25
N LEU A 118 -28.61 -4.59 -1.41
CA LEU A 118 -29.83 -5.39 -1.47
C LEU A 118 -30.64 -5.31 -0.16
N TRP A 119 -29.98 -5.39 1.00
CA TRP A 119 -30.62 -5.22 2.30
C TRP A 119 -31.24 -3.83 2.47
N LYS A 120 -30.56 -2.76 2.04
CA LYS A 120 -31.11 -1.40 2.08
C LYS A 120 -32.33 -1.22 1.17
N MET A 121 -32.39 -1.92 0.03
CA MET A 121 -33.53 -1.88 -0.89
C MET A 121 -34.75 -2.68 -0.40
N LYS A 122 -34.55 -3.65 0.50
CA LYS A 122 -35.61 -4.50 1.07
C LYS A 122 -36.17 -4.01 2.41
N LYS A 123 -35.71 -2.86 2.93
CA LYS A 123 -36.29 -2.31 4.16
C LYS A 123 -37.71 -1.77 3.88
N PRO A 124 -38.74 -2.23 4.60
CA PRO A 124 -40.04 -1.60 4.56
C PRO A 124 -39.97 -0.16 5.13
N PRO A 125 -40.90 0.72 4.76
CA PRO A 125 -40.93 2.13 5.17
C PRO A 125 -41.07 2.31 6.68
#